data_AF-A0A8K0X037-F1
#
_entry.id   AF-A0A8K0X037-F1
#
_cell.length_a   1.000
_cell.length_b   1.000
_cell.length_c   1.000
_cell.angle_alpha   90.00
_cell.angle_beta   90.00
_cell.angle_gamma   90.00
#
_symmetry.space_group_name_H-M   'P 1'
#
loop_
_entity.id
_entity.type
_entity.pdbx_description
1 polymer ?
#
loop_
_entity_poly.entity_id
_entity_poly.type
_entity_poly.pdbx_seq_one_letter_code
_entity_poly.pdbx_strand_id
1 'polypeptide(L)'
;MVRHTLLWPSWLLLLARSVQANTEKTIFKAPPVINMPTQPPTLDSLGLDILTPDVSSLRTRVQANFPDEASPGGPATWLLLYNLTASQRYEMRVCWAATQPTSFTLDTYELDEVFETPELITSLAVYSQIRHLTPDGVAGKATPPIQLDRHGHGDIQASVLFLRILAKADYFSDDEARMSLVEPVNVDLILDPYVLNVLPRSLAPTAAYITAVAALAVFLSQYVRSRIHGPSVVPVAKKSQ
;
A
#
# COMPACT_ATOMS: atom_id res chain seq x y z
N MET A 1 -39.03 23.72 -14.39
CA MET A 1 -38.44 23.43 -13.05
C MET A 1 -37.53 22.19 -13.15
N VAL A 2 -36.48 22.24 -13.98
CA VAL A 2 -35.53 21.13 -14.22
C VAL A 2 -34.17 21.74 -14.60
N ARG A 3 -33.46 22.32 -13.62
CA ARG A 3 -32.16 22.97 -13.89
C ARG A 3 -31.10 22.77 -12.80
N HIS A 4 -31.38 21.95 -11.78
CA HIS A 4 -30.45 21.68 -10.67
C HIS A 4 -29.84 20.27 -10.69
N THR A 5 -30.31 19.36 -11.53
CA THR A 5 -29.85 17.95 -11.55
C THR A 5 -28.54 17.72 -12.30
N LEU A 6 -28.11 18.64 -13.17
CA LEU A 6 -26.85 18.49 -13.92
C LEU A 6 -25.60 19.06 -13.23
N LEU A 7 -25.74 19.83 -12.15
CA LEU A 7 -24.58 20.48 -11.49
C LEU A 7 -23.90 19.59 -10.44
N TRP A 8 -24.57 18.53 -9.98
CA TRP A 8 -24.08 17.61 -8.96
C TRP A 8 -22.88 16.73 -9.40
N PRO A 9 -22.89 16.09 -10.59
CA PRO A 9 -21.76 15.25 -11.00
C PRO A 9 -20.49 16.06 -11.30
N SER A 10 -20.61 17.30 -11.80
CA SER A 10 -19.46 18.18 -12.05
C SER A 10 -18.74 18.60 -10.76
N TRP A 11 -19.46 18.74 -9.64
CA TRP A 11 -18.84 19.05 -8.34
C TRP A 11 -18.07 17.87 -7.74
N LEU A 12 -18.57 16.64 -7.92
CA LEU A 12 -17.88 15.42 -7.51
C LEU A 12 -16.57 15.22 -8.28
N LEU A 13 -16.54 15.53 -9.58
CA LEU A 13 -15.32 15.46 -10.39
C LEU A 13 -14.30 16.55 -10.00
N LEU A 14 -14.74 17.74 -9.56
CA LEU A 14 -13.85 18.80 -9.06
C LEU A 14 -13.21 18.45 -7.71
N LEU A 15 -13.81 17.56 -6.92
CA LEU A 15 -13.25 17.06 -5.66
C LEU A 15 -12.24 15.92 -5.87
N ALA A 16 -12.16 15.33 -7.06
CA ALA A 16 -11.20 14.28 -7.41
C ALA A 16 -9.79 14.86 -7.71
N ARG A 17 -9.31 15.77 -6.85
CA ARG A 17 -7.92 16.23 -6.93
C ARG A 17 -7.00 15.12 -6.45
N SER A 18 -5.92 14.88 -7.20
CA SER A 18 -4.83 14.01 -6.76
C SER A 18 -4.20 14.62 -5.51
N VAL A 19 -4.43 13.99 -4.36
CA VAL A 19 -3.66 14.29 -3.14
C VAL A 19 -2.33 13.58 -3.27
N GLN A 20 -1.26 14.34 -3.44
CA GLN A 20 0.08 13.81 -3.27
C GLN A 20 0.41 13.77 -1.79
N ALA A 21 0.85 12.61 -1.33
CA ALA A 21 1.36 12.39 0.00
C ALA A 21 2.72 11.68 -0.15
N ASN A 22 3.52 11.68 0.92
CA ASN A 22 4.78 10.93 0.96
C ASN A 22 4.49 9.44 1.18
N THR A 23 3.77 8.89 0.21
CA THR A 23 3.46 7.47 0.13
C THR A 23 3.43 7.05 -1.33
N GLU A 24 4.03 5.90 -1.59
CA GLU A 24 4.01 5.23 -2.88
C GLU A 24 3.31 3.89 -2.68
N LYS A 25 2.56 3.44 -3.69
CA LYS A 25 1.72 2.26 -3.52
C LYS A 25 1.59 1.44 -4.78
N THR A 26 1.45 0.13 -4.57
CA THR A 26 1.06 -0.81 -5.62
C THR A 26 -0.12 -1.66 -5.15
N ILE A 27 -0.97 -2.07 -6.10
CA ILE A 27 -2.14 -2.90 -5.83
C ILE A 27 -2.02 -4.14 -6.69
N PHE A 28 -2.09 -5.30 -6.06
CA PHE A 28 -1.97 -6.59 -6.74
C PHE A 28 -3.04 -7.55 -6.23
N LYS A 29 -3.19 -8.68 -6.93
CA LYS A 29 -3.97 -9.82 -6.47
C LYS A 29 -3.01 -10.92 -6.05
N ALA A 30 -3.27 -11.54 -4.92
CA ALA A 30 -2.47 -12.66 -4.45
C ALA A 30 -2.60 -13.84 -5.43
N PRO A 31 -1.47 -14.49 -5.79
CA PRO A 31 -1.46 -15.61 -6.71
C PRO A 31 -2.14 -16.84 -6.08
N PRO A 32 -2.40 -17.91 -6.86
CA PRO A 32 -2.78 -19.19 -6.32
C PRO A 32 -1.80 -19.70 -5.27
N VAL A 33 -2.27 -20.58 -4.40
CA VAL A 33 -1.42 -21.26 -3.42
C VAL A 33 -0.53 -22.26 -4.16
N ILE A 34 0.78 -22.22 -3.90
CA ILE A 34 1.76 -23.13 -4.51
C ILE A 34 2.38 -24.04 -3.46
N ASN A 35 2.84 -25.22 -3.89
CA ASN A 35 3.68 -26.09 -3.06
C ASN A 35 5.07 -25.45 -2.94
N MET A 36 5.50 -25.20 -1.72
CA MET A 36 6.82 -24.64 -1.46
C MET A 36 7.90 -25.72 -1.53
N PRO A 37 9.08 -25.39 -2.08
CA PRO A 37 10.23 -26.29 -2.00
C PRO A 37 10.63 -26.49 -0.54
N THR A 38 10.49 -27.73 -0.06
CA THR A 38 10.92 -28.17 1.27
C THR A 38 12.41 -28.56 1.30
N GLN A 39 13.02 -28.74 0.13
CA GLN A 39 14.43 -29.06 -0.05
C GLN A 39 15.26 -27.78 -0.30
N PRO A 40 16.49 -27.67 0.26
CA PRO A 40 17.34 -26.50 0.04
C PRO A 40 17.70 -26.28 -1.45
N PRO A 41 17.91 -25.03 -1.90
CA PRO A 41 17.80 -23.79 -1.13
C PRO A 41 16.33 -23.36 -0.92
N THR A 42 15.96 -23.08 0.33
CA THR A 42 14.62 -22.57 0.68
C THR A 42 14.57 -21.05 0.62
N LEU A 43 13.37 -20.46 0.50
CA LEU A 43 13.21 -19.00 0.52
C LEU A 43 13.78 -18.34 1.78
N ASP A 44 13.74 -19.04 2.92
CA ASP A 44 14.35 -18.60 4.19
C ASP A 44 15.85 -18.28 4.04
N SER A 45 16.55 -18.99 3.14
CA SER A 45 17.98 -18.79 2.93
C SER A 45 18.32 -17.45 2.27
N LEU A 46 17.33 -16.77 1.67
CA LEU A 46 17.50 -15.47 1.04
C LEU A 46 17.68 -14.35 2.08
N GLY A 47 17.23 -14.55 3.32
CA GLY A 47 17.33 -13.55 4.39
C GLY A 47 16.48 -12.29 4.16
N LEU A 48 15.35 -12.43 3.46
CA LEU A 48 14.43 -11.32 3.17
C LEU A 48 13.54 -11.02 4.37
N ASP A 49 13.17 -9.75 4.51
CA ASP A 49 12.11 -9.36 5.44
C ASP A 49 10.75 -9.88 4.92
N ILE A 50 9.89 -10.32 5.84
CA ILE A 50 8.61 -10.96 5.50
C ILE A 50 7.44 -10.11 6.01
N LEU A 51 6.44 -9.88 5.15
CA LEU A 51 5.14 -9.33 5.51
C LEU A 51 4.05 -10.39 5.30
N THR A 52 3.14 -10.51 6.25
CA THR A 52 1.98 -11.41 6.19
C THR A 52 0.70 -10.61 6.44
N PRO A 53 -0.49 -11.15 6.15
CA PRO A 53 -1.74 -10.48 6.52
C PRO A 53 -1.89 -10.22 8.04
N ASP A 54 -1.23 -11.02 8.88
CA ASP A 54 -1.24 -10.88 10.33
C ASP A 54 -0.14 -9.92 10.84
N VAL A 55 1.04 -9.95 10.21
CA VAL A 55 2.14 -9.01 10.44
C VAL A 55 2.23 -8.09 9.23
N SER A 56 1.24 -7.19 9.18
CA SER A 56 0.95 -6.40 7.99
C SER A 56 1.70 -5.07 7.92
N SER A 57 2.62 -4.81 8.85
CA SER A 57 3.43 -3.60 8.86
C SER A 57 4.86 -3.84 9.35
N LEU A 58 5.80 -3.13 8.74
CA LEU A 58 7.23 -3.21 9.05
C LEU A 58 7.88 -1.83 8.95
N ARG A 59 8.54 -1.40 10.02
CA ARG A 59 9.38 -0.19 10.02
C ARG A 59 10.82 -0.59 9.72
N THR A 60 11.37 -0.08 8.62
CA THR A 60 12.72 -0.42 8.18
C THR A 60 13.42 0.78 7.54
N ARG A 61 14.67 0.59 7.12
CA ARG A 61 15.41 1.58 6.33
C ARG A 61 15.67 1.02 4.95
N VAL A 62 15.31 1.79 3.94
CA VAL A 62 15.56 1.46 2.53
C VAL A 62 16.74 2.29 2.05
N GLN A 63 17.71 1.61 1.46
CA GLN A 63 18.83 2.29 0.81
C GLN A 63 18.34 3.03 -0.42
N ALA A 64 18.83 4.25 -0.62
CA ALA A 64 18.55 5.05 -1.78
C ALA A 64 19.86 5.63 -2.31
N ASN A 65 19.97 5.78 -3.63
CA ASN A 65 21.08 6.47 -4.28
C ASN A 65 20.53 7.54 -5.22
N PHE A 66 21.38 8.47 -5.64
CA PHE A 66 21.05 9.28 -6.81
C PHE A 66 20.95 8.39 -8.04
N PRO A 67 19.99 8.66 -8.95
CA PRO A 67 19.82 7.85 -10.15
C PRO A 67 21.05 7.97 -11.06
N ASP A 68 21.51 6.83 -11.59
CA ASP A 68 22.56 6.75 -12.60
C ASP A 68 22.10 5.89 -13.80
N GLU A 69 22.94 5.81 -14.84
CA GLU A 69 22.63 5.06 -16.07
C GLU A 69 22.42 3.56 -15.83
N ALA A 70 23.10 2.98 -14.83
CA ALA A 70 23.00 1.56 -14.50
C ALA A 70 21.79 1.25 -13.59
N SER A 71 21.37 2.21 -12.79
CA SER A 71 20.31 2.11 -11.78
C SER A 71 19.45 3.39 -11.76
N PRO A 72 18.63 3.64 -12.80
CA PRO A 72 17.81 4.86 -12.89
C PRO A 72 16.70 4.93 -11.83
N GLY A 73 16.33 3.79 -11.24
CA GLY A 73 15.40 3.66 -10.12
C GLY A 73 16.06 3.66 -8.74
N GLY A 74 17.40 3.65 -8.68
CA GLY A 74 18.17 3.41 -7.46
C GLY A 74 18.22 1.94 -7.03
N PRO A 75 18.90 1.65 -5.91
CA PRO A 75 19.12 0.28 -5.44
C PRO A 75 17.81 -0.44 -5.11
N ALA A 76 17.81 -1.75 -5.35
CA ALA A 76 16.67 -2.62 -5.04
C ALA A 76 16.72 -3.15 -3.62
N THR A 77 15.59 -3.04 -2.92
CA THR A 77 15.29 -3.72 -1.67
C THR A 77 14.24 -4.79 -1.91
N TRP A 78 14.50 -6.02 -1.49
CA TRP A 78 13.60 -7.16 -1.71
C TRP A 78 12.96 -7.64 -0.41
N LEU A 79 11.67 -7.92 -0.46
CA LEU A 79 10.88 -8.50 0.63
C LEU A 79 10.04 -9.67 0.13
N LEU A 80 9.60 -10.52 1.06
CA LEU A 80 8.67 -11.60 0.79
C LEU A 80 7.28 -11.26 1.33
N LEU A 81 6.26 -11.34 0.48
CA LEU A 81 4.86 -11.27 0.89
C LEU A 81 4.36 -12.70 1.04
N TYR A 82 4.07 -13.13 2.26
CA TYR A 82 3.89 -14.53 2.59
C TYR A 82 2.49 -14.83 3.13
N ASN A 83 2.02 -16.07 2.90
CA ASN A 83 0.73 -16.59 3.34
C ASN A 83 -0.45 -15.67 2.98
N LEU A 84 -0.47 -15.19 1.74
CA LEU A 84 -1.55 -14.35 1.23
C LEU A 84 -2.82 -15.19 1.01
N THR A 85 -3.99 -14.56 1.07
CA THR A 85 -5.24 -15.23 0.67
C THR A 85 -5.35 -15.17 -0.85
N ALA A 86 -5.30 -16.33 -1.51
CA ALA A 86 -5.35 -16.43 -2.97
C ALA A 86 -6.54 -15.65 -3.55
N SER A 87 -6.30 -14.94 -4.66
CA SER A 87 -7.29 -14.07 -5.35
C SER A 87 -7.79 -12.86 -4.54
N GLN A 88 -7.32 -12.65 -3.30
CA GLN A 88 -7.59 -11.41 -2.57
C GLN A 88 -6.71 -10.28 -3.11
N ARG A 89 -7.27 -9.07 -3.20
CA ARG A 89 -6.53 -7.86 -3.52
C ARG A 89 -5.85 -7.30 -2.29
N TYR A 90 -4.63 -6.81 -2.47
CA TYR A 90 -3.85 -6.15 -1.44
C TYR A 90 -3.34 -4.80 -1.97
N GLU A 91 -3.20 -3.82 -1.09
CA GLU A 91 -2.45 -2.59 -1.34
C GLU A 91 -1.16 -2.65 -0.52
N MET A 92 -0.02 -2.59 -1.20
CA MET A 92 1.28 -2.40 -0.54
C MET A 92 1.61 -0.92 -0.56
N ARG A 93 1.98 -0.37 0.60
CA ARG A 93 2.34 1.04 0.77
C ARG A 93 3.74 1.16 1.34
N VAL A 94 4.50 2.11 0.81
CA VAL A 94 5.68 2.69 1.46
C VAL A 94 5.29 4.07 1.93
N CYS A 95 5.53 4.40 3.20
CA CYS A 95 5.35 5.73 3.75
C CYS A 95 6.68 6.24 4.30
N TRP A 96 7.03 7.51 4.05
CA TRP A 96 8.28 8.10 4.52
C TRP A 96 8.10 9.55 5.00
N ALA A 97 9.10 10.06 5.71
CA ALA A 97 9.09 11.43 6.22
C ALA A 97 9.31 12.46 5.10
N ALA A 98 8.61 13.59 5.18
CA ALA A 98 8.75 14.69 4.21
C ALA A 98 10.16 15.31 4.16
N THR A 99 10.96 15.10 5.21
CA THR A 99 12.32 15.66 5.35
C THR A 99 13.38 14.88 4.57
N GLN A 100 13.03 13.73 4.00
CA GLN A 100 13.89 12.92 3.13
C GLN A 100 13.18 12.72 1.77
N PRO A 101 13.25 13.70 0.85
CA PRO A 101 12.62 13.57 -0.47
C PRO A 101 13.22 12.37 -1.21
N THR A 102 12.37 11.42 -1.57
CA THR A 102 12.78 10.15 -2.19
C THR A 102 11.64 9.69 -3.07
N SER A 103 11.99 9.25 -4.27
CA SER A 103 11.06 8.64 -5.20
C SER A 103 11.19 7.13 -5.07
N PHE A 104 10.05 6.46 -4.87
CA PHE A 104 9.97 5.02 -4.74
C PHE A 104 9.29 4.41 -5.96
N THR A 105 9.59 3.16 -6.26
CA THR A 105 8.85 2.32 -7.22
C THR A 105 8.66 0.94 -6.60
N LEU A 106 7.45 0.42 -6.70
CA LEU A 106 7.04 -0.85 -6.08
C LEU A 106 6.55 -1.83 -7.13
N ASP A 107 7.27 -2.95 -7.25
CA ASP A 107 6.92 -4.03 -8.16
C ASP A 107 6.70 -5.31 -7.38
N THR A 108 5.68 -6.08 -7.77
CA THR A 108 5.41 -7.41 -7.21
C THR A 108 5.57 -8.46 -8.28
N TYR A 109 6.25 -9.55 -7.95
CA TYR A 109 6.60 -10.61 -8.88
C TYR A 109 6.23 -11.99 -8.32
N GLU A 110 5.78 -12.88 -9.20
CA GLU A 110 5.64 -14.30 -8.86
C GLU A 110 7.03 -14.96 -8.75
N LEU A 111 7.10 -16.11 -8.10
CA LEU A 111 8.39 -16.76 -7.81
C LEU A 111 9.09 -17.22 -9.10
N ASP A 112 8.34 -17.87 -9.97
CA ASP A 112 8.80 -18.33 -11.27
C ASP A 112 9.29 -17.16 -12.13
N GLU A 113 8.55 -16.06 -12.18
CA GLU A 113 8.94 -14.85 -12.91
C GLU A 113 10.31 -14.32 -12.47
N VAL A 114 10.57 -14.24 -11.15
CA VAL A 114 11.87 -13.80 -10.63
C VAL A 114 12.98 -14.77 -11.00
N PHE A 115 12.73 -16.08 -10.90
CA PHE A 115 13.76 -17.09 -11.16
C PHE A 115 14.04 -17.31 -12.65
N GLU A 116 13.08 -17.04 -13.53
CA GLU A 116 13.22 -17.15 -14.98
C GLU A 116 13.78 -15.87 -15.62
N THR A 117 13.71 -14.73 -14.93
CA THR A 117 14.18 -13.44 -15.45
C THR A 117 15.60 -13.11 -14.94
N PRO A 118 16.63 -13.08 -15.81
CA PRO A 118 18.02 -12.90 -15.39
C PRO A 118 18.29 -11.61 -14.61
N GLU A 119 17.64 -10.49 -14.98
CA GLU A 119 17.82 -9.23 -14.28
C GLU A 119 17.25 -9.27 -12.85
N LEU A 120 16.11 -9.94 -12.65
CA LEU A 120 15.43 -10.04 -11.35
C LEU A 120 16.18 -10.96 -10.40
N ILE A 121 16.55 -12.17 -10.84
CA ILE A 121 17.31 -13.11 -10.00
C ILE A 121 18.67 -12.54 -9.62
N THR A 122 19.35 -11.84 -10.54
CA THR A 122 20.63 -11.19 -10.25
C THR A 122 20.46 -10.08 -9.21
N SER A 123 19.45 -9.24 -9.36
CA SER A 123 19.13 -8.18 -8.38
C SER A 123 18.82 -8.77 -7.00
N LEU A 124 18.02 -9.83 -6.94
CA LEU A 124 17.67 -10.53 -5.70
C LEU A 124 18.90 -11.16 -5.03
N ALA A 125 19.76 -11.82 -5.82
CA ALA A 125 20.98 -12.44 -5.32
C ALA A 125 21.97 -11.42 -4.74
N VAL A 126 22.15 -10.27 -5.42
CA VAL A 126 22.97 -9.16 -4.93
C VAL A 126 22.44 -8.63 -3.59
N TYR A 127 21.13 -8.39 -3.50
CA TYR A 127 20.51 -7.93 -2.26
C TYR A 127 20.67 -8.94 -1.12
N SER A 128 20.41 -10.23 -1.38
CA SER A 128 20.57 -11.30 -0.38
C SER A 128 22.02 -11.39 0.12
N GLN A 129 23.00 -11.32 -0.78
CA GLN A 129 24.42 -11.36 -0.41
C GLN A 129 24.81 -10.19 0.49
N ILE A 130 24.37 -8.96 0.17
CA ILE A 130 24.63 -7.78 1.00
C ILE A 130 24.03 -7.94 2.41
N ARG A 131 22.81 -8.49 2.51
CA ARG A 131 22.15 -8.75 3.80
C ARG A 131 22.93 -9.75 4.65
N HIS A 132 23.41 -10.84 4.06
CA HIS A 132 24.23 -11.84 4.77
C HIS A 132 25.56 -11.27 5.28
N LEU A 133 26.16 -10.32 4.54
CA LEU A 133 27.40 -9.66 4.93
C LEU A 133 27.21 -8.56 5.99
N THR A 134 25.98 -8.08 6.18
CA THR A 134 25.67 -6.97 7.10
C THR A 134 24.53 -7.34 8.06
N PRO A 135 24.76 -8.27 9.02
CA PRO A 135 23.70 -8.76 9.91
C PRO A 135 23.06 -7.66 10.78
N ASP A 136 23.81 -6.60 11.11
CA ASP A 136 23.41 -5.56 12.10
C ASP A 136 23.45 -4.11 11.59
N GLY A 137 23.66 -3.86 10.28
CA GLY A 137 24.14 -2.54 9.83
C GLY A 137 23.14 -1.55 9.22
N VAL A 138 22.06 -1.99 8.58
CA VAL A 138 21.33 -1.10 7.65
C VAL A 138 19.81 -1.18 7.74
N ALA A 139 19.20 -2.35 7.92
CA ALA A 139 17.76 -2.47 8.16
C ALA A 139 17.52 -2.59 9.66
N GLY A 140 16.48 -1.91 10.18
CA GLY A 140 16.12 -1.96 11.60
C GLY A 140 16.02 -3.40 12.11
N LYS A 141 16.32 -3.59 13.41
CA LYS A 141 16.24 -4.86 14.18
C LYS A 141 15.60 -5.97 13.37
N ALA A 142 16.42 -6.93 12.93
CA ALA A 142 15.93 -8.18 12.37
C ALA A 142 14.74 -8.63 13.21
N THR A 143 13.54 -8.51 12.65
CA THR A 143 12.38 -9.19 13.20
C THR A 143 12.87 -10.63 13.37
N PRO A 144 12.73 -11.26 14.56
CA PRO A 144 13.09 -12.66 14.69
C PRO A 144 12.48 -13.36 13.49
N PRO A 145 13.24 -14.22 12.77
CA PRO A 145 12.73 -14.86 11.57
C PRO A 145 11.35 -15.34 11.94
N ILE A 146 10.32 -14.85 11.25
CA ILE A 146 9.02 -15.49 11.31
C ILE A 146 9.38 -16.90 10.86
N GLN A 147 9.57 -17.81 11.83
CA GLN A 147 9.70 -19.21 11.54
C GLN A 147 8.41 -19.46 10.80
N LEU A 148 8.48 -19.62 9.46
CA LEU A 148 7.37 -20.17 8.69
C LEU A 148 6.93 -21.36 9.52
N ASP A 149 5.74 -21.29 10.11
CA ASP A 149 5.30 -22.26 11.11
C ASP A 149 5.38 -23.64 10.46
N ARG A 150 6.46 -24.37 10.73
CA ARG A 150 6.69 -25.74 10.26
C ARG A 150 5.87 -26.69 11.13
N HIS A 151 4.61 -26.36 11.37
CA HIS A 151 3.66 -27.24 12.06
C HIS A 151 2.97 -28.13 11.02
N GLY A 152 3.63 -29.21 10.63
CA GLY A 152 3.00 -30.30 9.88
C GLY A 152 3.94 -31.01 8.92
N HIS A 153 3.96 -32.33 9.00
CA HIS A 153 4.69 -33.23 8.11
C HIS A 153 3.96 -33.38 6.74
N GLY A 154 3.67 -32.25 6.08
CA GLY A 154 2.98 -32.18 4.80
C GLY A 154 3.46 -31.00 3.96
N ASP A 155 3.27 -31.07 2.64
CA ASP A 155 3.64 -30.01 1.69
C ASP A 155 3.24 -28.63 2.20
N ILE A 156 4.21 -27.74 2.40
CA ILE A 156 3.96 -26.36 2.82
C ILE A 156 3.33 -25.64 1.62
N GLN A 157 2.03 -25.36 1.71
CA GLN A 157 1.27 -24.66 0.67
C GLN A 157 1.03 -23.21 1.09
N ALA A 158 1.49 -22.25 0.28
CA ALA A 158 1.27 -20.83 0.55
C ALA A 158 1.17 -20.01 -0.74
N SER A 159 0.40 -18.92 -0.71
CA SER A 159 0.40 -17.89 -1.75
C SER A 159 1.45 -16.86 -1.41
N VAL A 160 2.41 -16.66 -2.32
CA VAL A 160 3.62 -15.85 -2.07
C VAL A 160 3.98 -15.00 -3.27
N LEU A 161 4.48 -13.80 -2.99
CA LEU A 161 5.06 -12.89 -3.97
C LEU A 161 6.38 -12.34 -3.46
N PHE A 162 7.28 -12.02 -4.38
CA PHE A 162 8.38 -11.12 -4.09
C PHE A 162 7.91 -9.67 -4.27
N LEU A 163 8.35 -8.80 -3.36
CA LEU A 163 8.20 -7.36 -3.48
C LEU A 163 9.58 -6.74 -3.72
N ARG A 164 9.71 -5.97 -4.81
CA ARG A 164 10.88 -5.14 -5.08
C ARG A 164 10.53 -3.68 -4.85
N ILE A 165 11.35 -3.02 -4.04
CA ILE A 165 11.29 -1.58 -3.79
C ILE A 165 12.55 -0.96 -4.38
N LEU A 166 12.40 -0.08 -5.36
CA LEU A 166 13.46 0.77 -5.87
C LEU A 166 13.33 2.14 -5.20
N ALA A 167 14.44 2.69 -4.71
CA ALA A 167 14.43 3.99 -4.06
C ALA A 167 15.55 4.87 -4.60
N LYS A 168 15.20 6.07 -5.06
CA LYS A 168 16.16 7.08 -5.51
C LYS A 168 15.96 8.39 -4.79
N ALA A 169 17.07 9.04 -4.46
CA ALA A 169 17.05 10.38 -3.91
C ALA A 169 16.42 11.35 -4.92
N ASP A 170 15.49 12.18 -4.46
CA ASP A 170 14.77 13.17 -5.28
C ASP A 170 14.91 14.57 -4.67
N TYR A 171 16.16 14.99 -4.47
CA TYR A 171 16.50 16.32 -3.97
C TYR A 171 17.82 16.81 -4.58
N PHE A 172 18.05 18.11 -4.44
CA PHE A 172 19.35 18.74 -4.66
C PHE A 172 19.72 19.54 -3.40
N SER A 173 20.99 19.54 -3.03
CA SER A 173 21.51 20.25 -1.86
C SER A 173 22.84 20.90 -2.19
N ASP A 174 23.12 22.05 -1.58
CA ASP A 174 24.43 22.70 -1.64
C ASP A 174 25.46 22.00 -0.73
N ASP A 175 25.00 21.10 0.14
CA ASP A 175 25.85 20.27 1.00
C ASP A 175 26.44 19.11 0.18
N GLU A 176 27.73 19.21 -0.14
CA GLU A 176 28.48 18.22 -0.89
C GLU A 176 28.45 16.83 -0.25
N ALA A 177 28.39 16.74 1.09
CA ALA A 177 28.31 15.46 1.77
C ALA A 177 26.98 14.75 1.46
N ARG A 178 25.87 15.49 1.41
CA ARG A 178 24.53 14.95 1.10
C ARG A 178 24.33 14.65 -0.38
N MET A 179 25.12 15.27 -1.25
CA MET A 179 25.13 15.00 -2.69
C MET A 179 26.06 13.85 -3.09
N SER A 180 27.05 13.51 -2.24
CA SER A 180 27.98 12.40 -2.48
C SER A 180 27.52 11.08 -1.86
N LEU A 181 26.88 11.13 -0.68
CA LEU A 181 26.35 9.96 0.01
C LEU A 181 24.90 10.20 0.44
N VAL A 182 23.99 9.40 -0.12
CA VAL A 182 22.58 9.43 0.26
C VAL A 182 22.38 8.59 1.51
N GLU A 183 21.69 9.16 2.49
CA GLU A 183 21.33 8.44 3.70
C GLU A 183 20.17 7.45 3.45
N PRO A 184 20.16 6.28 4.12
CA PRO A 184 19.02 5.38 4.09
C PRO A 184 17.74 6.08 4.60
N VAL A 185 16.63 5.82 3.93
CA VAL A 185 15.34 6.43 4.23
C VAL A 185 14.58 5.55 5.21
N ASN A 186 14.11 6.13 6.32
CA ASN A 186 13.25 5.40 7.24
C ASN A 186 11.84 5.31 6.64
N VAL A 187 11.35 4.09 6.46
CA VAL A 187 10.05 3.83 5.84
C VAL A 187 9.18 2.95 6.73
N ASP A 188 7.87 3.20 6.66
CA ASP A 188 6.85 2.31 7.16
C ASP A 188 6.23 1.57 5.96
N LEU A 189 6.44 0.26 5.91
CA LEU A 189 5.89 -0.65 4.92
C LEU A 189 4.57 -1.21 5.46
N ILE A 190 3.50 -1.18 4.66
CA ILE A 190 2.16 -1.65 5.08
C ILE A 190 1.53 -2.49 3.98
N LEU A 191 1.13 -3.70 4.31
CA LEU A 191 0.38 -4.63 3.47
C LEU A 191 -1.10 -4.61 3.88
N ASP A 192 -1.97 -3.93 3.13
CA ASP A 192 -3.38 -3.77 3.49
C ASP A 192 -4.29 -4.68 2.64
N PRO A 193 -4.98 -5.68 3.22
CA PRO A 193 -5.94 -6.50 2.48
C PRO A 193 -7.19 -5.71 2.11
N TYR A 194 -7.74 -5.97 0.92
CA TYR A 194 -9.04 -5.42 0.54
C TYR A 194 -10.19 -6.21 1.17
N VAL A 195 -11.18 -5.51 1.68
CA VAL A 195 -12.47 -6.07 2.08
C VAL A 195 -13.34 -6.17 0.82
N LEU A 196 -13.87 -7.37 0.55
CA LEU A 196 -14.68 -7.67 -0.65
C LEU A 196 -13.98 -7.33 -1.98
N ASN A 197 -12.65 -7.20 -2.01
CA ASN A 197 -11.89 -6.75 -3.19
C ASN A 197 -12.28 -5.36 -3.73
N VAL A 198 -12.93 -4.52 -2.92
CA VAL A 198 -13.38 -3.17 -3.30
C VAL A 198 -12.57 -2.08 -2.60
N LEU A 199 -12.40 -2.16 -1.29
CA LEU A 199 -11.74 -1.12 -0.49
C LEU A 199 -10.67 -1.70 0.45
N PRO A 200 -9.54 -0.99 0.67
CA PRO A 200 -8.54 -1.40 1.66
C PRO A 200 -9.15 -1.47 3.06
N ARG A 201 -8.78 -2.49 3.85
CA ARG A 201 -9.36 -2.72 5.19
C ARG A 201 -9.12 -1.56 6.12
N SER A 202 -7.95 -0.90 6.05
CA SER A 202 -7.68 0.29 6.87
C SER A 202 -8.57 1.50 6.54
N LEU A 203 -9.13 1.57 5.32
CA LEU A 203 -10.02 2.65 4.90
C LEU A 203 -11.49 2.43 5.31
N ALA A 204 -11.88 1.18 5.57
CA ALA A 204 -13.24 0.80 5.93
C ALA A 204 -13.86 1.64 7.08
N PRO A 205 -13.22 1.83 8.24
CA PRO A 205 -13.79 2.61 9.33
C PRO A 205 -14.02 4.08 8.95
N THR A 206 -13.08 4.67 8.21
CA THR A 206 -13.17 6.05 7.73
C THR A 206 -14.33 6.22 6.76
N ALA A 207 -14.47 5.30 5.79
CA ALA A 207 -15.58 5.31 4.85
C ALA A 207 -16.94 5.15 5.55
N ALA A 208 -17.03 4.23 6.52
CA ALA A 208 -18.24 4.04 7.33
C ALA A 208 -18.61 5.29 8.12
N TYR A 209 -17.62 5.93 8.75
CA TYR A 209 -17.82 7.17 9.50
C TYR A 209 -18.33 8.32 8.61
N ILE A 210 -17.67 8.58 7.47
CA ILE A 210 -18.08 9.61 6.52
C ILE A 210 -19.52 9.35 6.03
N THR A 211 -19.85 8.09 5.74
CA THR A 211 -21.21 7.70 5.31
C THR A 211 -22.25 8.00 6.39
N ALA A 212 -21.96 7.69 7.66
CA ALA A 212 -22.85 7.96 8.78
C ALA A 212 -23.09 9.47 8.97
N VAL A 213 -22.03 10.27 8.91
CA VAL A 213 -22.12 11.75 9.01
C VAL A 213 -22.94 12.32 7.87
N ALA A 214 -22.73 11.84 6.64
CA ALA A 214 -23.48 12.28 5.47
C ALA A 214 -24.98 11.95 5.60
N ALA A 215 -25.33 10.74 6.05
CA ALA A 215 -26.72 10.34 6.27
C ALA A 215 -27.40 11.22 7.33
N LEU A 216 -26.71 11.52 8.43
CA LEU A 216 -27.20 12.41 9.47
C LEU A 216 -27.43 13.83 8.94
N ALA A 217 -26.51 14.36 8.13
CA ALA A 217 -26.67 15.69 7.53
C ALA A 217 -27.88 15.76 6.60
N VAL A 218 -28.11 14.72 5.78
CA VAL A 218 -29.30 14.63 4.92
C VAL A 218 -30.58 14.57 5.76
N PHE A 219 -30.59 13.75 6.82
CA PHE A 219 -31.73 13.64 7.72
C PHE A 219 -32.06 14.98 8.41
N LEU A 220 -31.05 15.66 8.95
CA LEU A 220 -31.22 16.97 9.60
C LEU A 220 -31.69 18.03 8.61
N SER A 221 -31.18 18.04 7.38
CA SER A 221 -31.61 18.96 6.33
C SER A 221 -33.09 18.76 5.97
N GLN A 222 -33.53 17.51 5.82
CA GLN A 222 -34.95 17.19 5.59
C GLN A 222 -35.83 17.57 6.78
N TYR A 223 -35.35 17.33 8.00
CA TYR A 223 -36.06 17.72 9.22
C TYR A 223 -36.27 19.23 9.30
N VAL A 224 -35.22 20.04 9.09
CA VAL A 224 -35.32 21.51 9.08
C VAL A 224 -36.24 21.98 7.97
N ARG A 225 -36.12 21.43 6.75
CA ARG A 225 -37.00 21.75 5.63
C ARG A 225 -38.48 21.50 5.96
N SER A 226 -38.77 20.38 6.63
CA SER A 226 -40.14 20.05 7.06
C SER A 226 -40.69 21.02 8.11
N ARG A 227 -39.83 21.58 8.96
CA ARG A 227 -40.22 22.56 10.00
C ARG A 227 -40.42 23.97 9.45
N ILE A 228 -39.68 24.36 8.43
CA ILE A 228 -39.82 25.68 7.77
C ILE A 228 -41.05 25.70 6.86
N HIS A 229 -41.32 24.61 6.13
CA HIS A 229 -42.58 24.45 5.41
C HIS A 229 -43.66 23.89 6.34
N GLY A 230 -44.13 24.71 7.29
CA GLY A 230 -45.32 24.39 8.08
C GLY A 230 -46.53 24.05 7.18
N PRO A 231 -47.50 23.26 7.68
CA PRO A 231 -48.63 22.78 6.87
C PRO A 231 -49.33 23.96 6.20
N SER A 232 -49.34 23.97 4.87
CA SER A 232 -50.06 24.98 4.10
C SER A 232 -51.55 24.82 4.36
N VAL A 233 -52.10 25.66 5.24
CA VAL A 233 -53.56 25.80 5.40
C VAL A 233 -54.07 26.44 4.12
N VAL A 234 -54.59 25.61 3.21
CA VAL A 234 -55.37 26.05 2.06
C VAL A 234 -56.65 26.69 2.60
N PRO A 235 -56.96 27.96 2.30
CA PRO A 235 -58.23 28.53 2.71
C PRO A 235 -59.34 27.88 1.88
N VAL A 236 -60.24 27.16 2.56
CA VAL A 236 -61.48 26.64 1.99
C VAL A 236 -62.33 27.84 1.54
N ALA A 237 -62.60 27.91 0.24
CA ALA A 237 -63.47 28.92 -0.34
C ALA A 237 -64.87 28.84 0.27
N LYS A 238 -65.33 29.94 0.88
CA LYS A 238 -66.75 30.11 1.27
C LYS A 238 -67.61 30.12 0.00
N LYS A 239 -68.53 29.16 -0.13
CA LYS A 239 -69.70 29.30 -1.00
C LYS A 239 -70.60 30.39 -0.43
N SER A 240 -70.84 31.45 -1.19
CA SER A 240 -71.96 32.37 -0.96
C SER A 240 -73.19 31.80 -1.67
N GLN A 241 -74.28 31.64 -0.93
CA GLN A 241 -75.63 31.76 -1.47
C GLN A 241 -75.92 33.22 -1.80
#